data_AF-A0A969D963-F1
#
_entry.id   AF-A0A969D963-F1
#
_cell.length_a   1.000
_cell.length_b   1.000
_cell.length_c   1.000
_cell.angle_alpha   90.00
_cell.angle_beta   90.00
_cell.angle_gamma   90.00
#
_symmetry.space_group_name_H-M   'P 1'
#
loop_
_entity.id
_entity.type
_entity.pdbx_description
1 polymer ?
#
loop_
_entity_poly.entity_id
_entity_poly.type
_entity_poly.pdbx_seq_one_letter_code
_entity_poly.pdbx_strand_id
1 'polypeptide(L)'
;MSLDKEADNIPTFSQRSTLVAQEYAFPYHWGYYTQFRQRVLALSAAQYSSDPQQLRQFIGQFGADFWLLDKQSFTPEYVTENRLLREFSQTDRVLQGLENPELVLPNLIASCTALETDSRVLLDAHCIAQQSQLQ
;
A
#
# COMPACT_ATOMS: atom_id res chain seq x y z
N MET A 1 3.12 4.00 -4.90
CA MET A 1 3.09 2.63 -4.33
C MET A 1 1.65 2.16 -4.22
N SER A 2 1.38 0.85 -4.30
CA SER A 2 0.03 0.29 -4.24
C SER A 2 0.05 -1.22 -4.02
N LEU A 3 -0.99 -1.75 -3.36
CA LEU A 3 -1.37 -3.17 -3.44
C LEU A 3 -2.48 -3.41 -4.47
N ASP A 4 -3.03 -2.34 -5.05
CA ASP A 4 -4.05 -2.41 -6.08
C ASP A 4 -3.47 -2.82 -7.43
N LYS A 5 -4.22 -3.64 -8.18
CA LYS A 5 -3.84 -4.12 -9.51
C LYS A 5 -3.62 -2.97 -10.50
N GLU A 6 -4.25 -1.81 -10.32
CA GLU A 6 -4.04 -0.65 -11.19
C GLU A 6 -2.58 -0.18 -11.22
N ALA A 7 -1.78 -0.51 -10.20
CA ALA A 7 -0.35 -0.19 -10.23
C ALA A 7 0.42 -0.83 -11.38
N ASP A 8 -0.10 -1.91 -11.97
CA ASP A 8 0.49 -2.55 -13.16
C ASP A 8 0.53 -1.60 -14.37
N ASN A 9 -0.43 -0.65 -14.44
CA ASN A 9 -0.60 0.27 -15.56
C ASN A 9 0.20 1.57 -15.40
N ILE A 10 0.56 1.95 -14.17
CA ILE A 10 1.20 3.25 -13.86
C ILE A 10 2.44 3.51 -14.75
N PRO A 11 3.39 2.57 -14.91
CA PRO A 11 4.63 2.84 -15.63
C PRO A 11 4.39 3.11 -17.12
N THR A 12 3.47 2.38 -17.73
CA THR A 12 3.16 2.51 -19.16
C THR A 12 2.44 3.82 -19.47
N PHE A 13 1.46 4.21 -18.67
CA PHE A 13 0.61 5.37 -18.99
C PHE A 13 1.10 6.70 -18.40
N SER A 14 1.83 6.67 -17.29
CA SER A 14 2.28 7.89 -16.60
C SER A 14 3.78 8.14 -16.68
N GLN A 15 4.55 7.16 -17.18
CA GLN A 15 6.02 7.18 -17.14
C GLN A 15 6.59 7.35 -15.72
N ARG A 16 5.83 6.98 -14.69
CA ARG A 16 6.28 6.95 -13.30
C ARG A 16 6.59 5.52 -12.85
N SER A 17 7.57 5.38 -11.97
CA SER A 17 7.86 4.10 -11.33
C SER A 17 6.77 3.71 -10.32
N THR A 18 6.56 2.40 -10.15
CA THR A 18 5.81 1.86 -9.00
C THR A 18 6.71 0.97 -8.14
N LEU A 19 6.54 1.06 -6.82
CA LEU A 19 7.30 0.25 -5.86
C LEU A 19 6.89 -1.23 -5.89
N VAL A 20 5.59 -1.45 -6.01
CA VAL A 20 4.93 -2.76 -6.05
C VAL A 20 3.87 -2.70 -7.14
N ALA A 21 3.83 -3.73 -7.96
CA ALA A 21 2.81 -4.01 -8.97
C ALA A 21 2.64 -5.53 -9.00
N GLN A 22 1.43 -6.01 -9.24
CA GLN A 22 1.13 -7.43 -9.23
C GLN A 22 1.87 -8.16 -10.37
N GLU A 23 1.92 -7.57 -11.56
CA GLU A 23 2.62 -8.16 -12.72
C GLU A 23 4.15 -8.20 -12.54
N TYR A 24 4.67 -7.60 -11.47
CA TYR A 24 6.10 -7.63 -11.13
C TYR A 24 6.46 -8.80 -10.22
N ALA A 25 5.48 -9.59 -9.78
CA ALA A 25 5.66 -10.68 -8.82
C ALA A 25 6.25 -11.97 -9.43
N PHE A 26 6.54 -12.02 -10.73
CA PHE A 26 7.07 -13.24 -11.35
C PHE A 26 8.54 -13.52 -10.95
N PRO A 27 8.85 -14.72 -10.41
CA PRO A 27 10.15 -15.04 -9.83
C PRO A 27 11.19 -15.50 -10.87
N TYR A 28 11.34 -14.81 -12.00
CA TYR A 28 12.33 -15.18 -13.02
C TYR A 28 13.78 -14.86 -12.61
N HIS A 29 13.96 -13.90 -11.71
CA HIS A 29 15.26 -13.48 -11.19
C HIS A 29 15.23 -13.43 -9.66
N TRP A 30 15.91 -14.37 -9.01
CA TRP A 30 15.90 -14.52 -7.55
C TRP A 30 16.31 -13.25 -6.78
N GLY A 31 17.40 -12.59 -7.20
CA GLY A 31 17.87 -11.38 -6.53
C GLY A 31 16.85 -10.23 -6.59
N TYR A 32 16.14 -10.11 -7.70
CA TYR A 32 15.03 -9.16 -7.86
C TYR A 32 13.81 -9.59 -7.03
N TYR A 33 13.42 -10.86 -7.12
CA TYR A 33 12.25 -11.40 -6.44
C TYR A 33 12.36 -11.28 -4.91
N THR A 34 13.55 -11.49 -4.33
CA THR A 34 13.77 -11.29 -2.90
C THR A 34 13.51 -9.83 -2.48
N GLN A 35 13.99 -8.86 -3.26
CA GLN A 35 13.73 -7.44 -2.98
C GLN A 35 12.26 -7.09 -3.18
N PHE A 36 11.63 -7.62 -4.23
CA PHE A 36 10.21 -7.44 -4.48
C PHE A 36 9.36 -7.97 -3.31
N ARG A 37 9.65 -9.18 -2.83
CA ARG A 37 9.02 -9.77 -1.64
C ARG A 37 9.15 -8.84 -0.44
N GLN A 38 10.34 -8.31 -0.16
CA GLN A 38 10.54 -7.38 0.96
C GLN A 38 9.69 -6.11 0.82
N ARG A 39 9.55 -5.57 -0.39
CA ARG A 39 8.71 -4.40 -0.65
C ARG A 39 7.23 -4.70 -0.43
N VAL A 40 6.74 -5.84 -0.89
CA VAL A 40 5.33 -6.24 -0.67
C VAL A 40 5.05 -6.39 0.83
N LEU A 41 5.93 -7.07 1.56
CA LEU A 41 5.77 -7.25 3.02
C LEU A 41 5.83 -5.92 3.78
N ALA A 42 6.74 -5.02 3.39
CA ALA A 42 6.83 -3.70 4.00
C ALA A 42 5.59 -2.86 3.69
N LEU A 43 5.11 -2.89 2.45
CA LEU A 43 3.93 -2.16 2.02
C LEU A 43 2.66 -2.67 2.70
N SER A 44 2.45 -3.99 2.79
CA SER A 44 1.30 -4.55 3.52
C SER A 44 1.36 -4.22 5.01
N ALA A 45 2.53 -4.34 5.63
CA ALA A 45 2.69 -4.01 7.04
C ALA A 45 2.42 -2.52 7.31
N ALA A 46 2.82 -1.62 6.40
CA ALA A 46 2.56 -0.19 6.54
C ALA A 46 1.10 0.19 6.23
N GLN A 47 0.48 -0.40 5.21
CA GLN A 47 -0.91 -0.09 4.83
C GLN A 47 -1.91 -0.41 5.95
N TYR A 48 -1.68 -1.51 6.66
CA TYR A 48 -2.56 -2.02 7.71
C TYR A 48 -1.97 -1.84 9.11
N SER A 49 -1.17 -0.78 9.30
CA SER A 49 -0.59 -0.46 10.60
C SER A 49 -1.51 0.44 11.43
N SER A 50 -1.54 0.18 12.73
CA SER A 50 -2.04 1.11 13.75
C SER A 50 -0.94 2.02 14.33
N ASP A 51 0.32 1.83 13.90
CA ASP A 51 1.46 2.65 14.32
C ASP A 51 1.77 3.72 13.26
N PRO A 52 1.55 5.03 13.55
CA PRO A 52 1.85 6.09 12.61
C PRO A 52 3.35 6.21 12.32
N GLN A 53 4.24 5.73 13.20
CA GLN A 53 5.67 5.67 12.93
C GLN A 53 5.98 4.73 11.78
N GLN A 54 5.24 3.62 11.65
CA GLN A 54 5.47 2.63 10.60
C GLN A 54 5.20 3.21 9.21
N LEU A 55 4.14 4.02 9.05
CA LEU A 55 3.86 4.71 7.79
C LEU A 55 4.99 5.69 7.44
N ARG A 56 5.45 6.49 8.41
CA ARG A 56 6.53 7.46 8.19
C ARG A 56 7.85 6.79 7.82
N GLN A 57 8.24 5.75 8.54
CA GLN A 57 9.45 4.99 8.26
C GLN A 57 9.38 4.35 6.88
N PHE A 58 8.23 3.77 6.52
CA PHE A 58 8.01 3.18 5.21
C PHE A 58 8.13 4.21 4.07
N ILE A 59 7.46 5.35 4.19
CA ILE A 59 7.53 6.44 3.21
C ILE A 59 8.98 6.95 3.09
N GLY A 60 9.65 7.17 4.21
CA GLY A 60 11.05 7.63 4.23
C GLY A 60 12.03 6.62 3.65
N GLN A 61 11.84 5.32 3.91
CA GLN A 61 12.70 4.25 3.42
C GLN A 61 12.61 4.10 1.89
N PHE A 62 11.41 4.19 1.33
CA PHE A 62 11.16 3.92 -0.09
C PHE A 62 11.04 5.17 -0.95
N GLY A 63 10.99 6.36 -0.36
CA GLY A 63 10.94 7.64 -1.08
C GLY A 63 9.73 7.77 -2.01
N ALA A 64 8.59 7.22 -1.61
CA ALA A 64 7.40 7.20 -2.44
C ALA A 64 6.65 8.54 -2.36
N ASP A 65 6.25 9.08 -3.52
CA ASP A 65 5.50 10.35 -3.59
C ASP A 65 3.99 10.17 -3.37
N PHE A 66 3.44 9.03 -3.81
CA PHE A 66 2.00 8.76 -3.78
C PHE A 66 1.67 7.33 -3.34
N TRP A 67 0.55 7.18 -2.66
CA TRP A 67 -0.06 5.90 -2.26
C TRP A 67 -1.41 5.73 -2.94
N LEU A 68 -1.50 4.78 -3.87
CA LEU A 68 -2.76 4.43 -4.52
C LEU A 68 -3.46 3.34 -3.70
N LEU A 69 -4.75 3.52 -3.44
CA LEU A 69 -5.60 2.56 -2.74
C LEU A 69 -6.88 2.32 -3.55
N ASP A 70 -7.37 1.10 -3.51
CA ASP A 70 -8.78 0.82 -3.79
C ASP A 70 -9.63 1.28 -2.59
N LYS A 71 -10.82 1.83 -2.82
CA LYS A 71 -11.70 2.26 -1.72
C LYS A 71 -12.17 1.10 -0.84
N GLN A 72 -12.14 -0.13 -1.35
CA GLN A 72 -12.41 -1.35 -0.59
C GLN A 72 -11.17 -1.90 0.10
N SER A 73 -10.02 -1.22 0.05
CA SER A 73 -8.74 -1.75 0.59
C SER A 73 -8.79 -2.19 2.06
N PHE A 74 -9.78 -1.71 2.84
CA PHE A 74 -9.94 -2.03 4.26
C PHE A 74 -11.14 -2.93 4.54
N THR A 75 -11.66 -3.65 3.55
CA THR A 75 -12.71 -4.66 3.74
C THR A 75 -12.13 -6.09 3.76
N PRO A 76 -12.76 -7.02 4.50
CA PRO A 76 -12.36 -8.42 4.48
C PRO A 76 -12.37 -9.04 3.08
N GLU A 77 -13.34 -8.66 2.24
CA GLU A 77 -13.48 -9.14 0.87
C GLU A 77 -12.26 -8.76 0.02
N TYR A 78 -11.86 -7.48 0.04
CA TYR A 78 -10.68 -7.03 -0.71
C TYR A 78 -9.41 -7.76 -0.25
N VAL A 79 -9.21 -7.89 1.06
CA VAL A 79 -8.01 -8.53 1.63
C VAL A 79 -7.93 -10.01 1.25
N THR A 80 -9.07 -10.69 1.23
CA THR A 80 -9.16 -12.11 0.87
C THR A 80 -8.91 -12.33 -0.63
N GLU A 81 -9.37 -11.41 -1.48
CA GLU A 81 -9.23 -11.53 -2.93
C GLU A 81 -7.92 -10.95 -3.47
N ASN A 82 -7.25 -10.06 -2.74
CA ASN A 82 -6.02 -9.42 -3.18
C ASN A 82 -4.90 -10.45 -3.40
N ARG A 83 -4.44 -10.55 -4.66
CA ARG A 83 -3.47 -11.55 -5.09
C ARG A 83 -2.12 -11.39 -4.41
N LEU A 84 -1.63 -10.16 -4.25
CA LEU A 84 -0.34 -9.90 -3.58
C LEU A 84 -0.40 -10.33 -2.10
N LEU A 85 -1.49 -10.02 -1.40
CA LEU A 85 -1.64 -10.45 -0.01
C LEU A 85 -1.66 -11.97 0.13
N ARG A 86 -2.34 -12.67 -0.80
CA ARG A 86 -2.37 -14.13 -0.82
C ARG A 86 -1.02 -14.76 -1.16
N GLU A 87 -0.40 -14.33 -2.26
CA GLU A 87 0.86 -14.91 -2.75
C GLU A 87 2.01 -14.72 -1.76
N PHE A 88 1.99 -13.64 -0.99
CA PHE A 88 3.00 -13.35 0.04
C PHE A 88 2.55 -13.71 1.46
N SER A 89 1.47 -14.49 1.61
CA SER A 89 0.97 -15.01 2.89
C SER A 89 0.69 -13.93 3.94
N GLN A 90 0.13 -12.80 3.51
CA GLN A 90 -0.22 -11.67 4.37
C GLN A 90 -1.70 -11.61 4.73
N THR A 91 -2.58 -12.33 4.02
CA THR A 91 -4.04 -12.28 4.20
C THR A 91 -4.47 -12.43 5.66
N ASP A 92 -4.10 -13.50 6.36
CA ASP A 92 -4.56 -13.74 7.74
C ASP A 92 -4.12 -12.65 8.71
N ARG A 93 -2.86 -12.20 8.59
CA ARG A 93 -2.32 -11.12 9.42
C ARG A 93 -3.08 -9.82 9.19
N VAL A 94 -3.38 -9.51 7.92
CA VAL A 94 -4.10 -8.28 7.57
C VAL A 94 -5.55 -8.35 8.04
N LEU A 95 -6.23 -9.48 7.87
CA LEU A 95 -7.60 -9.68 8.33
C LEU A 95 -7.71 -9.48 9.85
N GLN A 96 -6.78 -10.05 10.64
CA GLN A 96 -6.72 -9.82 12.08
C GLN A 96 -6.50 -8.33 12.42
N GLY A 97 -5.70 -7.62 11.61
CA GLY A 97 -5.45 -6.20 11.79
C GLY A 97 -6.63 -5.29 11.43
N LEU A 98 -7.53 -5.72 10.53
CA LEU A 98 -8.72 -4.95 10.16
C LEU A 98 -9.72 -4.78 11.30
N GLU A 99 -9.71 -5.67 12.29
CA GLU A 99 -10.56 -5.54 13.48
C GLU A 99 -10.12 -4.38 14.40
N ASN A 100 -8.92 -3.83 14.20
CA ASN A 100 -8.42 -2.72 14.98
C ASN A 100 -8.98 -1.37 14.47
N PRO A 101 -9.78 -0.63 15.27
CA PRO A 101 -10.29 0.68 14.87
C PRO A 101 -9.19 1.75 14.76
N GLU A 102 -7.99 1.48 15.28
CA GLU A 102 -6.86 2.42 15.30
C GLU A 102 -5.97 2.37 14.04
N LEU A 103 -6.43 1.74 12.95
CA LEU A 103 -5.70 1.79 11.69
C LEU A 103 -5.48 3.24 11.26
N VAL A 104 -4.21 3.58 11.01
CA VAL A 104 -3.80 4.97 10.78
C VAL A 104 -4.22 5.42 9.39
N LEU A 105 -3.92 4.62 8.37
CA LEU A 105 -4.10 5.05 6.97
C LEU A 105 -5.54 5.41 6.60
N PRO A 106 -6.60 4.66 7.01
CA PRO A 106 -8.00 5.06 6.77
C PRO A 106 -8.34 6.46 7.28
N ASN A 107 -7.84 6.82 8.48
CA ASN A 107 -8.10 8.11 9.10
C ASN A 107 -7.41 9.28 8.37
N LEU A 108 -6.41 8.99 7.54
CA LEU A 108 -5.67 9.98 6.75
C LEU A 108 -6.21 10.14 5.33
N ILE A 109 -7.13 9.29 4.87
CA ILE A 109 -7.67 9.36 3.50
C ILE A 109 -8.30 10.73 3.25
N ALA A 110 -9.18 11.19 4.14
CA ALA A 110 -9.91 12.44 3.94
C ALA A 110 -9.01 13.68 3.90
N SER A 111 -7.88 13.68 4.62
CA SER A 111 -6.98 14.84 4.71
C SER A 111 -5.83 14.81 3.69
N CYS A 112 -5.43 13.63 3.22
CA CYS A 112 -4.27 13.47 2.34
C CYS A 112 -4.60 13.03 0.91
N THR A 113 -5.87 13.08 0.50
CA THR A 113 -6.28 12.79 -0.87
C THR A 113 -5.77 13.86 -1.84
N ALA A 114 -4.98 13.43 -2.84
CA ALA A 114 -4.55 14.26 -3.96
C ALA A 114 -5.47 14.11 -5.18
N LEU A 115 -6.04 12.91 -5.38
CA LEU A 115 -6.99 12.60 -6.43
C LEU A 115 -7.92 11.47 -5.98
N GLU A 116 -9.18 11.54 -6.36
CA GLU A 116 -10.18 10.52 -6.08
C GLU A 116 -10.98 10.18 -7.34
N THR A 117 -11.31 8.91 -7.51
CA THR A 117 -12.24 8.38 -8.53
C THR A 117 -13.34 7.58 -7.85
N ASP A 118 -14.26 6.99 -8.62
CA ASP A 118 -15.35 6.19 -8.05
C ASP A 118 -14.86 5.00 -7.22
N SER A 119 -13.75 4.36 -7.62
CA SER A 119 -13.23 3.14 -6.98
C SER A 119 -11.87 3.31 -6.31
N ARG A 120 -11.14 4.40 -6.55
CA ARG A 120 -9.76 4.55 -6.07
C ARG A 120 -9.51 5.92 -5.46
N VAL A 121 -8.51 5.94 -4.60
CA VAL A 121 -7.99 7.18 -4.02
C VAL A 121 -6.47 7.19 -4.12
N LEU A 122 -5.93 8.31 -4.54
CA LEU A 122 -4.50 8.59 -4.58
C LEU A 122 -4.17 9.54 -3.45
N LEU A 123 -3.39 9.07 -2.49
CA LEU A 123 -2.94 9.85 -1.34
C LEU A 123 -1.55 10.44 -1.60
N ASP A 124 -1.35 11.68 -1.16
CA ASP A 124 -0.04 12.33 -1.13
C ASP A 124 0.79 11.78 0.06
N ALA A 125 1.95 11.21 -0.23
CA ALA A 125 2.79 10.58 0.80
C ALA A 125 3.47 11.60 1.71
N HIS A 126 3.74 12.83 1.25
CA HIS A 126 4.27 13.89 2.10
C HIS A 126 3.23 14.35 3.12
N CYS A 127 1.96 14.47 2.70
CA CYS A 127 0.85 14.73 3.62
C CYS A 127 0.74 13.63 4.68
N ILE A 128 0.77 12.34 4.28
CA ILE A 128 0.73 11.22 5.23
C ILE A 128 1.88 11.33 6.23
N ALA A 129 3.11 11.54 5.74
CA ALA A 129 4.29 11.63 6.59
C ALA A 129 4.23 12.79 7.60
N GLN A 130 3.60 13.91 7.24
CA GLN A 130 3.39 15.07 8.12
C GLN A 130 2.27 14.83 9.13
N GLN A 131 1.10 14.36 8.68
CA GLN A 131 -0.08 14.16 9.54
C GLN A 131 0.14 13.04 10.56
N SER A 132 0.87 12.00 10.20
CA SER A 132 1.26 10.94 11.13
C SER A 132 2.13 11.45 12.29
N GLN A 133 2.74 12.64 12.23
CA GLN A 133 3.50 13.23 13.36
C GLN A 133 2.60 13.92 14.40
N LEU A 134 1.38 14.27 14.02
CA LEU A 134 0.43 15.01 14.85
C LEU A 134 -0.54 14.10 15.62
N GLN A 135 -0.50 12.80 15.34
CA GLN A 135 -1.22 11.73 16.04
C GLN A 135 -0.28 11.06 17.05
#